data_AF-A0A369UW74-F1
#
_entry.id   AF-A0A369UW74-F1
#
_cell.length_a   1.000
_cell.length_b   1.000
_cell.length_c   1.000
_cell.angle_alpha   90.00
_cell.angle_beta   90.00
_cell.angle_gamma   90.00
#
_symmetry.space_group_name_H-M   'P 1'
#
loop_
_entity.id
_entity.type
_entity.pdbx_description
1 polymer ?
#
loop_
_entity_poly.entity_id
_entity_poly.type
_entity_poly.pdbx_seq_one_letter_code
_entity_poly.pdbx_strand_id
1 'polypeptide(L)'
;MDATQFSIAFFATLLTGEAVIFALTFSAASSWPSLRAIDSHIAFREWVLVGWLAALFTACGLLGGSATSATYGALLFLLANVFGIFSFIRLFGLASIGGRNRLLRRALADALIRRSADEGARAGEPEDEPVINSYLGTLSQAAISNDPTAMRHLVGQLVEAEIPARSADQAVTVHLDVLHRLCRATLVSGADPVQVIACAHLLIDSAIRHARRQSDPAPALGALSRYLAWLASTARLMSVRKVASNRAARELVALSTDARQKILRCVDPEPKSATGQDELGTVFTDPVQVLMWSGDFTEFHGAHQAGALYAVYEILTGTKFMGNYWDGASILTQLRHALYGDAAVATPEAEAARAAFGPVEGYDHFWALASVAAMATLRDTRLPHPPELVRPEFTPDHQLLGAYLRTFATHRYFGTAAQARDALLRLVSETDTPRSPPAEIRRAREGRTYGVPVPVVEAHQRPAAMVLVIAARLAPLAPGDSDTELRVFLAGLPAQALRATARLAARVLPGAADETDHVAAVVAGLGVLQLVGAHTRDEV
;
A
#
# COMPACT_ATOMS: atom_id res chain seq x y z
N MET A 1 -26.13 55.22 23.07
CA MET A 1 -26.16 53.81 23.52
C MET A 1 -25.41 53.74 24.83
N ASP A 2 -26.07 53.34 25.91
CA ASP A 2 -25.42 53.17 27.21
C ASP A 2 -24.44 51.99 27.17
N ALA A 3 -23.24 52.17 27.72
CA ALA A 3 -22.20 51.13 27.81
C ALA A 3 -22.71 49.82 28.43
N THR A 4 -23.74 49.91 29.28
CA THR A 4 -24.42 48.80 29.93
C THR A 4 -25.21 47.93 28.95
N GLN A 5 -25.97 48.53 28.02
CA GLN A 5 -26.74 47.80 27.01
C GLN A 5 -25.83 47.06 26.03
N PHE A 6 -24.69 47.66 25.69
CA PHE A 6 -23.70 47.04 24.81
C PHE A 6 -22.96 45.88 25.50
N SER A 7 -22.60 46.04 26.78
CA SER A 7 -21.98 44.97 27.56
C SER A 7 -22.91 43.76 27.72
N ILE A 8 -24.21 44.00 27.91
CA ILE A 8 -25.24 42.95 27.97
C ILE A 8 -25.37 42.24 26.61
N ALA A 9 -25.38 42.99 25.50
CA ALA A 9 -25.46 42.40 24.16
C ALA A 9 -24.20 41.57 23.81
N PHE A 10 -23.01 42.06 24.17
CA PHE A 10 -21.75 41.32 24.00
C PHE A 10 -21.75 40.04 24.84
N PHE A 11 -22.12 40.13 26.12
CA PHE A 11 -22.18 38.98 27.02
C PHE A 11 -23.23 37.94 26.57
N ALA A 12 -24.41 38.38 26.14
CA ALA A 12 -25.44 37.48 25.60
C ALA A 12 -24.99 36.78 24.31
N THR A 13 -24.24 37.47 23.44
CA THR A 13 -23.65 36.88 22.23
C THR A 13 -22.58 35.85 22.59
N LEU A 14 -21.75 36.14 23.60
CA LEU A 14 -20.70 35.24 24.09
C LEU A 14 -21.30 33.97 24.72
N LEU A 15 -22.35 34.12 25.54
CA LEU A 15 -23.08 33.02 26.18
C LEU A 15 -23.83 32.15 25.15
N THR A 16 -24.39 32.77 24.10
CA THR A 16 -25.02 32.04 23.00
C THR A 16 -23.99 31.28 22.17
N GLY A 17 -22.82 31.89 21.91
CA GLY A 17 -21.69 31.25 21.25
C GLY A 17 -21.17 30.03 22.03
N GLU A 18 -20.99 30.17 23.35
CA GLU A 18 -20.63 29.06 24.25
C GLU A 18 -21.69 27.96 24.27
N ALA A 19 -22.98 28.30 24.35
CA ALA A 19 -24.06 27.32 24.35
C ALA A 19 -24.14 26.50 23.06
N VAL A 20 -23.87 27.12 21.89
CA VAL A 20 -23.84 26.41 20.60
C VAL A 20 -22.58 25.55 20.46
N ILE A 21 -21.40 26.02 20.89
CA ILE A 21 -20.19 25.21 20.95
C ILE A 21 -20.40 24.02 21.89
N PHE A 22 -21.02 24.24 23.05
CA PHE A 22 -21.38 23.20 24.02
C PHE A 22 -22.37 22.18 23.41
N ALA A 23 -23.40 22.64 22.71
CA ALA A 23 -24.37 21.77 22.03
C ALA A 23 -23.75 20.95 20.88
N LEU A 24 -22.80 21.53 20.12
CA LEU A 24 -22.08 20.83 19.05
C LEU A 24 -21.04 19.82 19.58
N THR A 25 -20.56 20.00 20.81
CA THR A 25 -19.53 19.17 21.43
C THR A 25 -20.08 18.05 22.32
N PHE A 26 -21.33 18.18 22.80
CA PHE A 26 -21.99 17.18 23.65
C PHE A 26 -22.77 16.07 22.90
N SER A 27 -22.54 15.88 21.60
CA SER A 27 -22.82 14.56 21.01
C SER A 27 -21.78 13.59 21.57
N ALA A 28 -22.14 12.93 22.67
CA ALA A 28 -21.27 12.13 23.56
C ALA A 28 -20.54 10.94 22.90
N ALA A 29 -20.60 10.81 21.58
CA ALA A 29 -19.95 9.77 20.80
C ALA A 29 -18.81 10.26 19.87
N SER A 30 -18.59 11.57 19.66
CA SER A 30 -17.59 12.05 18.70
C SER A 30 -16.54 12.99 19.31
N SER A 31 -15.33 12.48 19.57
CA SER A 31 -14.12 13.30 19.80
C SER A 31 -13.63 14.04 18.54
N TRP A 32 -14.36 13.88 17.42
CA TRP A 32 -14.09 14.43 16.09
C TRP A 32 -15.27 15.32 15.62
N PRO A 33 -15.07 16.65 15.44
CA PRO A 33 -13.81 17.40 15.58
C PRO A 33 -13.44 17.67 17.04
N SER A 34 -12.15 17.94 17.29
CA SER A 34 -11.70 18.41 18.60
C SER A 34 -12.17 19.85 18.88
N LEU A 35 -12.36 20.19 20.16
CA LEU A 35 -12.72 21.55 20.61
C LEU A 35 -11.74 22.61 20.09
N ARG A 36 -10.44 22.29 20.04
CA ARG A 36 -9.40 23.18 19.48
C ARG A 36 -9.60 23.44 17.99
N ALA A 37 -10.03 22.44 17.21
CA ALA A 37 -10.29 22.60 15.79
C ALA A 37 -11.52 23.51 15.56
N ILE A 38 -12.57 23.34 16.35
CA ILE A 38 -13.76 24.20 16.31
C ILE A 38 -13.36 25.65 16.65
N ASP A 39 -12.65 25.85 17.76
CA ASP A 39 -12.18 27.15 18.24
C ASP A 39 -11.31 27.88 17.21
N SER A 40 -10.28 27.21 16.66
CA SER A 40 -9.42 27.78 15.61
C SER A 40 -10.19 28.15 14.34
N HIS A 41 -11.25 27.40 14.00
CA HIS A 41 -12.06 27.69 12.83
C HIS A 41 -12.94 28.93 13.05
N ILE A 42 -13.56 29.06 14.22
CA ILE A 42 -14.44 30.19 14.51
C ILE A 42 -13.67 31.41 15.03
N ALA A 43 -12.37 31.32 15.30
CA ALA A 43 -11.54 32.39 15.88
C ALA A 43 -12.10 32.93 17.22
N PHE A 44 -12.65 32.03 18.05
CA PHE A 44 -13.33 32.43 19.29
C PHE A 44 -12.36 32.99 20.31
N ARG A 45 -11.18 32.40 20.47
CA ARG A 45 -10.11 32.97 21.33
C ARG A 45 -9.71 34.38 20.90
N GLU A 46 -9.49 34.61 19.62
CA GLU A 46 -9.10 35.91 19.09
C GLU A 46 -10.20 36.94 19.35
N TRP A 47 -11.46 36.57 19.15
CA TRP A 47 -12.60 37.41 19.48
C TRP A 47 -12.65 37.79 20.96
N VAL A 48 -12.54 36.80 21.86
CA VAL A 48 -12.58 37.01 23.31
C VAL A 48 -11.41 37.86 23.79
N LEU A 49 -10.19 37.60 23.30
CA LEU A 49 -8.99 38.35 23.68
C LEU A 49 -9.07 39.81 23.21
N VAL A 50 -9.46 40.05 21.96
CA VAL A 50 -9.60 41.42 21.42
C VAL A 50 -10.75 42.15 22.14
N GLY A 51 -11.86 41.47 22.44
CA GLY A 51 -12.96 42.04 23.22
C GLY A 51 -12.55 42.40 24.66
N TRP A 52 -11.76 41.55 25.31
CA TRP A 52 -11.25 41.84 26.66
C TRP A 52 -10.28 43.02 26.68
N LEU A 53 -9.35 43.08 25.71
CA LEU A 53 -8.45 44.22 25.54
C LEU A 53 -9.23 45.51 25.24
N ALA A 54 -10.25 45.45 24.37
CA ALA A 54 -11.10 46.59 24.07
C ALA A 54 -11.80 47.14 25.32
N ALA A 55 -12.36 46.25 26.14
CA ALA A 55 -13.00 46.61 27.40
C ALA A 55 -12.00 47.24 28.39
N LEU A 56 -10.80 46.67 28.51
CA LEU A 56 -9.74 47.17 29.40
C LEU A 56 -9.27 48.58 29.00
N PHE A 57 -8.94 48.80 27.72
CA PHE A 57 -8.49 50.11 27.21
C PHE A 57 -9.58 51.18 27.33
N THR A 58 -10.84 50.80 27.10
CA THR A 58 -11.99 51.70 27.25
C THR A 58 -12.21 52.07 28.72
N ALA A 59 -12.16 51.10 29.64
CA ALA A 59 -12.29 51.36 31.07
C ALA A 59 -11.15 52.24 31.59
N CYS A 60 -9.90 51.97 31.19
CA CYS A 60 -8.75 52.81 31.55
C CYS A 60 -8.87 54.23 30.99
N GLY A 61 -9.39 54.40 29.77
CA GLY A 61 -9.61 55.71 29.15
C GLY A 61 -10.70 56.52 29.85
N LEU A 62 -11.82 55.88 30.20
CA LEU A 62 -12.96 56.53 30.86
C LEU A 62 -12.67 56.84 32.34
N LEU A 63 -12.02 55.93 33.07
CA LEU A 63 -11.68 56.12 34.48
C LEU A 63 -10.43 56.99 34.69
N GLY A 64 -9.47 56.91 33.77
CA GLY A 64 -8.21 57.66 33.83
C GLY A 64 -8.23 58.98 33.07
N GLY A 65 -9.33 59.36 32.43
CA GLY A 65 -9.46 60.63 31.68
C GLY A 65 -8.60 60.72 30.42
N SER A 66 -8.13 59.60 29.88
CA SER A 66 -7.25 59.56 28.70
C SER A 66 -8.06 59.33 27.42
N ALA A 67 -8.21 60.39 26.62
CA ALA A 67 -8.89 60.32 25.32
C ALA A 67 -8.22 59.30 24.38
N THR A 68 -6.89 59.21 24.38
CA THR A 68 -6.13 58.27 23.56
C THR A 68 -6.45 56.81 23.91
N SER A 69 -6.51 56.46 25.20
CA SER A 69 -6.87 55.10 25.64
C SER A 69 -8.32 54.76 25.28
N ALA A 70 -9.23 55.72 25.40
CA ALA A 70 -10.63 55.54 24.98
C ALA A 70 -10.76 55.32 23.47
N THR A 71 -9.98 56.04 22.65
CA THR A 71 -9.97 55.85 21.19
C THR A 71 -9.42 54.47 20.79
N TYR A 72 -8.32 54.01 21.39
CA TYR A 72 -7.80 52.66 21.13
C TYR A 72 -8.78 51.57 21.59
N GLY A 73 -9.44 51.76 22.73
CA GLY A 73 -10.51 50.86 23.19
C GLY A 73 -11.66 50.76 22.20
N ALA A 74 -12.13 51.90 21.66
CA ALA A 74 -13.18 51.93 20.64
C ALA A 74 -12.76 51.27 19.32
N LEU A 75 -11.52 51.45 18.87
CA LEU A 75 -10.98 50.78 17.67
C LEU A 75 -10.87 49.26 17.87
N LEU A 76 -10.40 48.81 19.04
CA LEU A 76 -10.36 47.40 19.39
C LEU A 76 -11.77 46.80 19.50
N PHE A 77 -12.78 47.59 19.92
CA PHE A 77 -14.17 47.14 19.90
C PHE A 77 -14.72 46.94 18.49
N LEU A 78 -14.39 47.83 17.56
CA LEU A 78 -14.72 47.63 16.14
C LEU A 78 -14.09 46.34 15.61
N LEU A 79 -12.82 46.10 15.93
CA LEU A 79 -12.13 44.87 15.56
C LEU A 79 -12.76 43.63 16.21
N ALA A 80 -13.11 43.70 17.50
CA ALA A 80 -13.83 42.64 18.21
C ALA A 80 -15.20 42.34 17.58
N ASN A 81 -15.92 43.35 17.09
CA ASN A 81 -17.19 43.16 16.38
C ASN A 81 -16.98 42.46 15.03
N VAL A 82 -15.93 42.80 14.27
CA VAL A 82 -15.61 42.10 13.02
C VAL A 82 -15.30 40.63 13.30
N PHE A 83 -14.46 40.35 14.31
CA PHE A 83 -14.18 38.98 14.73
C PHE A 83 -15.45 38.27 15.21
N GLY A 84 -16.29 38.90 16.03
CA GLY A 84 -17.54 38.31 16.53
C GLY A 84 -18.53 37.96 15.42
N ILE A 85 -18.75 38.86 14.45
CA ILE A 85 -19.60 38.58 13.28
C ILE A 85 -19.03 37.42 12.47
N PHE A 86 -17.72 37.41 12.24
CA PHE A 86 -17.04 36.34 11.54
C PHE A 86 -17.14 34.98 12.26
N SER A 87 -16.90 34.96 13.58
CA SER A 87 -17.06 33.80 14.44
C SER A 87 -18.48 33.26 14.38
N PHE A 88 -19.47 34.14 14.45
CA PHE A 88 -20.88 33.79 14.44
C PHE A 88 -21.34 33.21 13.08
N ILE A 89 -20.92 33.82 11.97
CA ILE A 89 -21.19 33.28 10.62
C ILE A 89 -20.59 31.88 10.46
N ARG A 90 -19.34 31.68 10.91
CA ARG A 90 -18.68 30.36 10.84
C ARG A 90 -19.36 29.35 11.75
N LEU A 91 -19.77 29.74 12.95
CA LEU A 91 -20.49 28.89 13.89
C LEU A 91 -21.84 28.43 13.32
N PHE A 92 -22.61 29.32 12.70
CA PHE A 92 -23.82 28.94 11.97
C PHE A 92 -23.53 28.03 10.76
N GLY A 93 -22.41 28.27 10.08
CA GLY A 93 -21.90 27.36 9.06
C GLY A 93 -21.71 25.94 9.60
N LEU A 94 -21.17 25.78 10.82
CA LEU A 94 -20.95 24.48 11.47
C LEU A 94 -22.24 23.76 11.86
N ALA A 95 -23.33 24.48 12.11
CA ALA A 95 -24.63 23.87 12.35
C ALA A 95 -25.17 23.13 11.12
N SER A 96 -24.70 23.48 9.91
CA SER A 96 -25.00 22.74 8.68
C SER A 96 -24.08 21.53 8.49
N ILE A 97 -24.62 20.41 7.99
CA ILE A 97 -23.85 19.20 7.68
C ILE A 97 -22.69 19.51 6.69
N GLY A 98 -22.96 20.35 5.68
CA GLY A 98 -21.97 20.73 4.67
C GLY A 98 -20.85 21.64 5.21
N GLY A 99 -21.15 22.54 6.15
CA GLY A 99 -20.13 23.36 6.80
C GLY A 99 -19.27 22.55 7.77
N ARG A 100 -19.88 21.66 8.56
CA ARG A 100 -19.16 20.72 9.42
C ARG A 100 -18.21 19.84 8.61
N ASN A 101 -18.68 19.22 7.52
CA ASN A 101 -17.82 18.39 6.67
C ASN A 101 -16.64 19.16 6.05
N ARG A 102 -16.85 20.42 5.64
CA ARG A 102 -15.75 21.27 5.16
C ARG A 102 -14.71 21.57 6.23
N LEU A 103 -15.13 21.82 7.48
CA LEU A 103 -14.20 21.97 8.60
C LEU A 103 -13.39 20.69 8.81
N LEU A 104 -14.05 19.53 8.87
CA LEU A 104 -13.39 18.25 9.15
C LEU A 104 -12.33 17.90 8.09
N ARG A 105 -12.66 18.11 6.81
CA ARG A 105 -11.72 17.93 5.70
C ARG A 105 -10.50 18.83 5.81
N ARG A 106 -10.71 20.12 6.12
CA ARG A 106 -9.62 21.08 6.29
C ARG A 106 -8.75 20.73 7.50
N ALA A 107 -9.36 20.41 8.63
CA ALA A 107 -8.62 20.01 9.83
C ALA A 107 -7.76 18.76 9.58
N LEU A 108 -8.30 17.79 8.84
CA LEU A 108 -7.56 16.59 8.44
C LEU A 108 -6.44 16.91 7.44
N ALA A 109 -6.70 17.73 6.42
CA ALA A 109 -5.69 18.17 5.47
C ALA A 109 -4.55 18.92 6.16
N ASP A 110 -4.87 19.89 7.02
CA ASP A 110 -3.89 20.68 7.78
C ASP A 110 -3.04 19.79 8.69
N ALA A 111 -3.64 18.79 9.35
CA ALA A 111 -2.89 17.84 10.18
C ALA A 111 -1.93 16.98 9.37
N LEU A 112 -2.35 16.48 8.19
CA LEU A 112 -1.49 15.74 7.28
C LEU A 112 -0.34 16.60 6.73
N ILE A 113 -0.62 17.89 6.44
CA ILE A 113 0.39 18.84 5.98
C ILE A 113 1.40 19.16 7.09
N ARG A 114 0.95 19.43 8.32
CA ARG A 114 1.86 19.69 9.45
C ARG A 114 2.80 18.52 9.70
N ARG A 115 2.27 17.29 9.68
CA ARG A 115 3.09 16.10 9.87
C ARG A 115 4.19 15.96 8.82
N SER A 116 3.89 16.26 7.56
CA SER A 116 4.91 16.26 6.50
C SER A 116 6.00 17.32 6.69
N ALA A 117 5.73 18.42 7.40
CA ALA A 117 6.72 19.44 7.70
C ALA A 117 7.67 19.05 8.86
N ASP A 118 7.19 18.21 9.78
CA ASP A 118 7.93 17.75 10.96
C ASP A 118 8.80 16.50 10.70
N GLU A 119 8.75 15.91 9.50
CA GLU A 119 9.54 14.75 9.07
C GLU A 119 11.07 14.96 9.20
N GLY A 120 11.54 16.20 9.31
CA GLY A 120 12.94 16.51 9.62
C GLY A 120 13.40 16.12 11.03
N ALA A 121 12.49 15.78 11.98
CA ALA A 121 12.85 15.66 13.41
C ALA A 121 12.61 14.30 14.08
N ARG A 122 11.73 13.42 13.57
CA ARG A 122 11.54 11.99 13.95
C ARG A 122 10.21 11.52 13.35
N ALA A 123 10.22 10.48 12.52
CA ALA A 123 9.00 9.84 12.03
C ALA A 123 8.27 9.13 13.19
N GLY A 124 7.42 9.87 13.90
CA GLY A 124 6.48 9.31 14.88
C GLY A 124 5.33 8.56 14.22
N GLU A 125 4.63 7.72 14.97
CA GLU A 125 3.48 6.94 14.49
C GLU A 125 2.29 7.88 14.12
N PRO A 126 1.38 7.49 13.21
CA PRO A 126 0.22 8.32 12.84
C PRO A 126 -0.66 8.70 14.02
N GLU A 127 -0.59 7.94 15.10
CA GLU A 127 -1.35 8.14 16.33
C GLU A 127 -0.81 9.30 17.19
N ASP A 128 0.38 9.83 16.88
CA ASP A 128 1.01 10.94 17.61
C ASP A 128 0.35 12.30 17.29
N GLU A 129 -0.26 12.46 16.10
CA GLU A 129 -1.04 13.66 15.77
C GLU A 129 -2.49 13.50 16.30
N PRO A 130 -2.93 14.33 17.26
CA PRO A 130 -4.19 14.11 17.97
C PRO A 130 -5.43 14.21 17.08
N VAL A 131 -5.34 14.97 15.98
CA VAL A 131 -6.40 15.11 14.97
C VAL A 131 -6.60 13.80 14.22
N ILE A 132 -5.51 13.19 13.74
CA ILE A 132 -5.53 11.92 13.01
C ILE A 132 -5.98 10.80 13.93
N ASN A 133 -5.46 10.74 15.16
CA ASN A 133 -5.85 9.73 16.13
C ASN A 133 -7.36 9.80 16.46
N SER A 134 -7.92 10.99 16.70
CA SER A 134 -9.36 11.16 16.93
C SER A 134 -10.22 10.73 15.73
N TYR A 135 -9.78 11.04 14.51
CA TYR A 135 -10.41 10.59 13.28
C TYR A 135 -10.39 9.05 13.17
N LEU A 136 -9.23 8.41 13.37
CA LEU A 136 -9.07 6.95 13.31
C LEU A 136 -9.88 6.23 14.41
N GLY A 137 -9.96 6.81 15.61
CA GLY A 137 -10.80 6.31 16.70
C GLY A 137 -12.29 6.35 16.34
N THR A 138 -12.76 7.47 15.79
CA THR A 138 -14.16 7.63 15.36
C THR A 138 -14.52 6.65 14.22
N LEU A 139 -13.60 6.46 13.27
CA LEU A 139 -13.77 5.47 12.20
C LEU A 139 -13.84 4.04 12.74
N SER A 140 -12.93 3.69 13.66
CA SER A 140 -12.91 2.36 14.27
C SER A 140 -14.21 2.09 15.02
N GLN A 141 -14.74 3.09 15.72
CA GLN A 141 -16.04 3.00 16.41
C GLN A 141 -17.18 2.80 15.41
N ALA A 142 -17.22 3.56 14.31
CA ALA A 142 -18.23 3.40 13.26
C ALA A 142 -18.20 2.00 12.62
N ALA A 143 -17.00 1.44 12.43
CA ALA A 143 -16.83 0.09 11.92
C ALA A 143 -17.30 -0.98 12.92
N ILE A 144 -16.99 -0.82 14.21
CA ILE A 144 -17.43 -1.73 15.28
C ILE A 144 -18.95 -1.68 15.46
N SER A 145 -19.55 -0.48 15.41
CA SER A 145 -21.00 -0.31 15.48
C SER A 145 -21.72 -0.66 14.18
N ASN A 146 -20.98 -1.05 13.13
CA ASN A 146 -21.48 -1.33 11.79
C ASN A 146 -22.38 -0.21 11.24
N ASP A 147 -21.97 1.05 11.39
CA ASP A 147 -22.68 2.23 10.84
C ASP A 147 -22.12 2.57 9.44
N PRO A 148 -22.79 2.14 8.36
CA PRO A 148 -22.30 2.36 7.00
C PRO A 148 -22.33 3.83 6.58
N THR A 149 -23.23 4.63 7.16
CA THR A 149 -23.35 6.04 6.83
C THR A 149 -22.20 6.82 7.45
N ALA A 150 -21.88 6.57 8.72
CA ALA A 150 -20.72 7.15 9.37
C ALA A 150 -19.40 6.75 8.69
N MET A 151 -19.23 5.47 8.35
CA MET A 151 -18.03 4.99 7.63
C MET A 151 -17.85 5.71 6.30
N ARG A 152 -18.90 5.80 5.46
CA ARG A 152 -18.84 6.50 4.17
C ARG A 152 -18.53 7.99 4.32
N HIS A 153 -19.12 8.65 5.31
CA HIS A 153 -18.83 10.06 5.56
C HIS A 153 -17.38 10.32 5.98
N LEU A 154 -16.83 9.50 6.88
CA LEU A 154 -15.44 9.62 7.33
C LEU A 154 -14.46 9.32 6.20
N VAL A 155 -14.70 8.27 5.43
CA VAL A 155 -13.90 7.94 4.24
C VAL A 155 -13.96 9.05 3.20
N GLY A 156 -15.16 9.60 2.94
CA GLY A 156 -15.32 10.76 2.07
C GLY A 156 -14.56 12.00 2.56
N GLN A 157 -14.48 12.23 3.88
CA GLN A 157 -13.67 13.32 4.44
C GLN A 157 -12.17 13.15 4.14
N LEU A 158 -11.64 11.93 4.23
CA LEU A 158 -10.24 11.66 3.89
C LEU A 158 -9.98 11.75 2.39
N VAL A 159 -10.85 11.18 1.56
CA VAL A 159 -10.71 11.14 0.10
C VAL A 159 -10.84 12.53 -0.53
N GLU A 160 -11.69 13.39 0.04
CA GLU A 160 -11.92 14.77 -0.43
C GLU A 160 -11.02 15.80 0.26
N ALA A 161 -10.06 15.38 1.09
CA ALA A 161 -9.11 16.29 1.71
C ALA A 161 -8.14 16.85 0.65
N GLU A 162 -8.01 18.17 0.60
CA GLU A 162 -7.11 18.86 -0.34
C GLU A 162 -5.67 18.81 0.18
N ILE A 163 -4.91 17.83 -0.29
CA ILE A 163 -3.54 17.57 0.17
C ILE A 163 -2.52 17.92 -0.92
N PRO A 164 -1.55 18.81 -0.65
CA PRO A 164 -0.44 19.11 -1.55
C PRO A 164 0.40 17.87 -1.89
N ALA A 165 1.02 17.85 -3.08
CA ALA A 165 1.86 16.73 -3.54
C ALA A 165 3.00 16.38 -2.56
N ARG A 166 3.62 17.39 -1.94
CA ARG A 166 4.69 17.21 -0.93
C ARG A 166 4.25 16.43 0.32
N SER A 167 2.95 16.41 0.61
CA SER A 167 2.36 15.75 1.79
C SER A 167 1.62 14.46 1.41
N ALA A 168 1.72 14.02 0.15
CA ALA A 168 1.01 12.86 -0.36
C ALA A 168 1.44 11.55 0.32
N ASP A 169 2.67 11.45 0.81
CA ASP A 169 3.17 10.22 1.47
C ASP A 169 2.46 9.95 2.79
N GLN A 170 2.29 11.01 3.60
CA GLN A 170 1.48 10.98 4.82
C GLN A 170 0.02 10.68 4.53
N ALA A 171 -0.52 11.23 3.43
CA ALA A 171 -1.86 10.90 2.99
C ALA A 171 -1.99 9.40 2.68
N VAL A 172 -1.10 8.83 1.87
CA VAL A 172 -1.10 7.41 1.50
C VAL A 172 -0.99 6.53 2.75
N THR A 173 -0.14 6.89 3.71
CA THR A 173 0.00 6.18 4.99
C THR A 173 -1.34 6.09 5.73
N VAL A 174 -2.03 7.22 5.91
CA VAL A 174 -3.34 7.22 6.59
C VAL A 174 -4.40 6.50 5.77
N HIS A 175 -4.36 6.56 4.43
CA HIS A 175 -5.28 5.78 3.58
C HIS A 175 -5.09 4.27 3.78
N LEU A 176 -3.84 3.79 3.86
CA LEU A 176 -3.53 2.38 4.11
C LEU A 176 -3.98 1.95 5.52
N ASP A 177 -3.79 2.80 6.54
CA ASP A 177 -4.24 2.51 7.91
C ASP A 177 -5.77 2.41 8.00
N VAL A 178 -6.47 3.35 7.38
CA VAL A 178 -7.94 3.36 7.28
C VAL A 178 -8.43 2.12 6.54
N LEU A 179 -7.82 1.81 5.39
CA LEU A 179 -8.12 0.60 4.63
C LEU A 179 -7.93 -0.66 5.49
N HIS A 180 -6.82 -0.75 6.22
CA HIS A 180 -6.53 -1.86 7.13
C HIS A 180 -7.58 -2.01 8.23
N ARG A 181 -7.94 -0.92 8.91
CA ARG A 181 -8.93 -0.93 9.99
C ARG A 181 -10.30 -1.40 9.48
N LEU A 182 -10.74 -0.91 8.34
CA LEU A 182 -12.02 -1.31 7.74
C LEU A 182 -12.01 -2.78 7.32
N CYS A 183 -10.98 -3.23 6.59
CA CYS A 183 -10.86 -4.63 6.17
C CYS A 183 -10.77 -5.59 7.37
N ARG A 184 -10.04 -5.20 8.42
CA ARG A 184 -9.97 -5.96 9.68
C ARG A 184 -11.33 -6.04 10.37
N ALA A 185 -12.08 -4.94 10.43
CA ALA A 185 -13.43 -4.93 11.01
C ALA A 185 -14.39 -5.87 10.26
N THR A 186 -14.28 -5.95 8.93
CA THR A 186 -15.03 -6.92 8.12
C THR A 186 -14.64 -8.37 8.41
N LEU A 187 -13.34 -8.65 8.62
CA LEU A 187 -12.86 -10.01 8.85
C LEU A 187 -13.09 -10.53 10.27
N VAL A 188 -13.02 -9.65 11.29
CA VAL A 188 -13.03 -10.04 12.71
C VAL A 188 -14.27 -9.53 13.46
N SER A 189 -14.72 -8.31 13.15
CA SER A 189 -15.77 -7.62 13.93
C SER A 189 -17.16 -7.71 13.29
N GLY A 190 -17.30 -8.36 12.13
CA GLY A 190 -18.58 -8.57 11.46
C GLY A 190 -19.14 -7.35 10.74
N ALA A 191 -18.32 -6.33 10.45
CA ALA A 191 -18.75 -5.19 9.64
C ALA A 191 -19.21 -5.65 8.24
N ASP A 192 -20.25 -5.03 7.69
CA ASP A 192 -20.82 -5.42 6.40
C ASP A 192 -19.76 -5.32 5.28
N PRO A 193 -19.37 -6.45 4.66
CA PRO A 193 -18.34 -6.45 3.63
C PRO A 193 -18.68 -5.56 2.43
N VAL A 194 -19.96 -5.43 2.06
CA VAL A 194 -20.35 -4.63 0.88
C VAL A 194 -20.05 -3.15 1.11
N GLN A 195 -20.35 -2.65 2.31
CA GLN A 195 -20.14 -1.25 2.67
C GLN A 195 -18.66 -0.93 2.83
N VAL A 196 -17.91 -1.86 3.42
CA VAL A 196 -16.46 -1.73 3.55
C VAL A 196 -15.75 -1.76 2.20
N ILE A 197 -16.15 -2.64 1.26
CA ILE A 197 -15.59 -2.64 -0.11
C ILE A 197 -15.84 -1.31 -0.82
N ALA A 198 -17.06 -0.77 -0.74
CA ALA A 198 -17.37 0.51 -1.38
C ALA A 198 -16.46 1.62 -0.84
N CYS A 199 -16.24 1.66 0.47
CA CYS A 199 -15.28 2.58 1.09
C CYS A 199 -13.84 2.30 0.66
N ALA A 200 -13.44 1.03 0.62
CA ALA A 200 -12.09 0.60 0.25
C ALA A 200 -11.74 0.97 -1.20
N HIS A 201 -12.66 0.84 -2.15
CA HIS A 201 -12.44 1.31 -3.52
C HIS A 201 -12.14 2.80 -3.57
N LEU A 202 -12.91 3.63 -2.85
CA LEU A 202 -12.67 5.07 -2.79
C LEU A 202 -11.28 5.40 -2.20
N LEU A 203 -10.88 4.68 -1.15
CA LEU A 203 -9.57 4.83 -0.51
C LEU A 203 -8.43 4.44 -1.45
N ILE A 204 -8.56 3.31 -2.14
CA ILE A 204 -7.58 2.81 -3.10
C ILE A 204 -7.43 3.78 -4.26
N ASP A 205 -8.53 4.23 -4.85
CA ASP A 205 -8.51 5.18 -5.96
C ASP A 205 -7.88 6.53 -5.52
N SER A 206 -8.17 6.97 -4.29
CA SER A 206 -7.55 8.17 -3.71
C SER A 206 -6.05 8.00 -3.45
N ALA A 207 -5.63 6.86 -2.88
CA ALA A 207 -4.23 6.56 -2.63
C ALA A 207 -3.42 6.49 -3.94
N ILE A 208 -3.97 5.88 -4.99
CA ILE A 208 -3.35 5.86 -6.33
C ILE A 208 -3.23 7.28 -6.88
N ARG A 209 -4.27 8.12 -6.77
CA ARG A 209 -4.21 9.52 -7.21
C ARG A 209 -3.13 10.32 -6.46
N HIS A 210 -2.98 10.11 -5.16
CA HIS A 210 -1.93 10.75 -4.37
C HIS A 210 -0.54 10.27 -4.79
N ALA A 211 -0.36 8.96 -4.97
CA ALA A 211 0.90 8.37 -5.43
C ALA A 211 1.32 8.94 -6.78
N ARG A 212 0.41 9.02 -7.77
CA ARG A 212 0.70 9.58 -9.11
C ARG A 212 1.15 11.04 -9.10
N ARG A 213 0.87 11.80 -8.04
CA ARG A 213 1.28 13.21 -7.90
C ARG A 213 2.65 13.36 -7.21
N GLN A 214 3.21 12.28 -6.69
CA GLN A 214 4.54 12.29 -6.07
C GLN A 214 5.63 12.30 -7.14
N SER A 215 6.80 12.84 -6.79
CA SER A 215 8.00 12.74 -7.63
C SER A 215 8.52 11.31 -7.75
N ASP A 216 8.24 10.48 -6.74
CA ASP A 216 8.61 9.07 -6.69
C ASP A 216 7.41 8.23 -6.22
N PRO A 217 6.60 7.71 -7.16
CA PRO A 217 5.38 6.97 -6.84
C PRO A 217 5.63 5.51 -6.41
N ALA A 218 6.85 4.99 -6.58
CA ALA A 218 7.13 3.56 -6.39
C ALA A 218 6.90 3.05 -4.97
N PRO A 219 7.35 3.73 -3.90
CA PRO A 219 7.11 3.26 -2.53
C PRO A 219 5.62 3.16 -2.19
N ALA A 220 4.82 4.17 -2.56
CA ALA A 220 3.40 4.21 -2.26
C ALA A 220 2.63 3.11 -3.01
N LEU A 221 2.88 2.97 -4.31
CA LEU A 221 2.25 1.93 -5.13
C LEU A 221 2.72 0.52 -4.75
N GLY A 222 4.00 0.37 -4.38
CA GLY A 222 4.59 -0.87 -3.86
C GLY A 222 3.94 -1.30 -2.55
N ALA A 223 3.90 -0.41 -1.55
CA ALA A 223 3.28 -0.67 -0.26
C ALA A 223 1.80 -1.02 -0.36
N LEU A 224 1.04 -0.30 -1.19
CA LEU A 224 -0.37 -0.61 -1.46
C LEU A 224 -0.53 -1.98 -2.13
N SER A 225 0.27 -2.27 -3.17
CA SER A 225 0.24 -3.56 -3.85
C SER A 225 0.55 -4.72 -2.91
N ARG A 226 1.56 -4.54 -2.06
CA ARG A 226 2.00 -5.50 -1.04
C ARG A 226 0.89 -5.77 -0.04
N TYR A 227 0.28 -4.71 0.50
CA TYR A 227 -0.84 -4.81 1.42
C TYR A 227 -2.02 -5.58 0.81
N LEU A 228 -2.38 -5.30 -0.44
CA LEU A 228 -3.51 -5.97 -1.11
C LEU A 228 -3.25 -7.46 -1.34
N ALA A 229 -2.03 -7.87 -1.69
CA ALA A 229 -1.68 -9.30 -1.78
C ALA A 229 -1.72 -10.00 -0.43
N TRP A 230 -1.18 -9.35 0.61
CA TRP A 230 -1.26 -9.85 1.98
C TRP A 230 -2.71 -9.97 2.46
N LEU A 231 -3.55 -8.97 2.18
CA LEU A 231 -4.97 -8.94 2.55
C LEU A 231 -5.73 -10.09 1.90
N ALA A 232 -5.56 -10.30 0.58
CA ALA A 232 -6.22 -11.39 -0.13
C ALA A 232 -5.85 -12.77 0.46
N SER A 233 -4.56 -12.99 0.69
CA SER A 233 -4.05 -14.23 1.30
C SER A 233 -4.56 -14.44 2.72
N THR A 234 -4.55 -13.38 3.54
CA THR A 234 -4.99 -13.42 4.93
C THR A 234 -6.50 -13.63 5.05
N ALA A 235 -7.30 -12.91 4.26
CA ALA A 235 -8.75 -13.04 4.22
C ALA A 235 -9.15 -14.48 3.89
N ARG A 236 -8.50 -15.09 2.89
CA ARG A 236 -8.70 -16.50 2.55
C ARG A 236 -8.33 -17.44 3.70
N LEU A 237 -7.14 -17.25 4.29
CA LEU A 237 -6.69 -18.10 5.38
C LEU A 237 -7.64 -18.04 6.58
N MET A 238 -8.13 -16.84 6.92
CA MET A 238 -9.12 -16.64 7.99
C MET A 238 -10.46 -17.32 7.67
N SER A 239 -10.89 -17.28 6.40
CA SER A 239 -12.07 -18.01 5.94
C SER A 239 -11.94 -19.52 6.11
N VAL A 240 -10.81 -20.10 5.68
CA VAL A 240 -10.55 -21.54 5.80
C VAL A 240 -10.47 -21.97 7.26
N ARG A 241 -9.90 -21.11 8.12
CA ARG A 241 -9.85 -21.33 9.57
C ARG A 241 -11.18 -21.02 10.29
N LYS A 242 -12.25 -20.67 9.55
CA LYS A 242 -13.57 -20.34 10.08
C LYS A 242 -13.58 -19.15 11.06
N VAL A 243 -12.60 -18.24 10.93
CA VAL A 243 -12.53 -16.99 11.71
C VAL A 243 -13.35 -15.90 11.01
N ALA A 244 -13.24 -15.80 9.69
CA ALA A 244 -14.00 -14.87 8.86
C ALA A 244 -15.07 -15.61 8.04
N SER A 245 -16.14 -14.91 7.66
CA SER A 245 -17.14 -15.49 6.76
C SER A 245 -16.60 -15.66 5.34
N ASN A 246 -17.08 -16.69 4.62
CA ASN A 246 -16.72 -16.91 3.21
C ASN A 246 -17.05 -15.70 2.34
N ARG A 247 -18.20 -15.06 2.61
CA ARG A 247 -18.64 -13.83 1.93
C ARG A 247 -17.60 -12.72 2.10
N ALA A 248 -17.23 -12.40 3.34
CA ALA A 248 -16.25 -11.35 3.63
C ALA A 248 -14.90 -11.61 2.96
N ALA A 249 -14.41 -12.85 3.04
CA ALA A 249 -13.15 -13.21 2.41
C ALA A 249 -13.21 -13.11 0.88
N ARG A 250 -14.31 -13.56 0.26
CA ARG A 250 -14.52 -13.47 -1.19
C ARG A 250 -14.47 -12.03 -1.68
N GLU A 251 -15.26 -11.19 -1.03
CA GLU A 251 -15.37 -9.77 -1.28
C GLU A 251 -14.00 -9.05 -1.20
N LEU A 252 -13.21 -9.32 -0.16
CA LEU A 252 -11.88 -8.71 0.01
C LEU A 252 -10.84 -9.25 -0.98
N VAL A 253 -10.94 -10.53 -1.36
CA VAL A 253 -10.10 -11.10 -2.41
C VAL A 253 -10.40 -10.45 -3.77
N ALA A 254 -11.69 -10.30 -4.13
CA ALA A 254 -12.10 -9.62 -5.36
C ALA A 254 -11.60 -8.17 -5.40
N LEU A 255 -11.85 -7.42 -4.32
CA LEU A 255 -11.33 -6.05 -4.15
C LEU A 255 -9.81 -5.99 -4.37
N SER A 256 -9.06 -6.91 -3.76
CA SER A 256 -7.59 -6.91 -3.83
C SER A 256 -7.08 -7.21 -5.24
N THR A 257 -7.72 -8.14 -5.95
CA THR A 257 -7.41 -8.43 -7.35
C THR A 257 -7.67 -7.22 -8.24
N ASP A 258 -8.88 -6.66 -8.17
CA ASP A 258 -9.28 -5.51 -8.99
C ASP A 258 -8.39 -4.28 -8.71
N ALA A 259 -8.07 -4.02 -7.44
CA ALA A 259 -7.19 -2.95 -7.04
C ALA A 259 -5.75 -3.13 -7.55
N ARG A 260 -5.20 -4.35 -7.50
CA ARG A 260 -3.88 -4.65 -8.06
C ARG A 260 -3.86 -4.50 -9.58
N GLN A 261 -4.96 -4.84 -10.27
CA GLN A 261 -5.10 -4.56 -11.70
C GLN A 261 -5.08 -3.05 -11.98
N LYS A 262 -5.80 -2.25 -11.19
CA LYS A 262 -5.77 -0.78 -11.31
C LYS A 262 -4.37 -0.21 -11.12
N ILE A 263 -3.63 -0.69 -10.12
CA ILE A 263 -2.23 -0.28 -9.92
C ILE A 263 -1.37 -0.66 -11.12
N LEU A 264 -1.51 -1.89 -11.63
CA LEU A 264 -0.76 -2.33 -12.81
C LEU A 264 -1.06 -1.43 -14.02
N ARG A 265 -2.33 -1.06 -14.26
CA ARG A 265 -2.69 -0.12 -15.35
C ARG A 265 -2.03 1.25 -15.22
N CYS A 266 -1.71 1.70 -13.99
CA CYS A 266 -1.01 2.96 -13.78
C CYS A 266 0.49 2.87 -14.09
N VAL A 267 1.05 1.66 -14.05
CA VAL A 267 2.48 1.41 -14.23
C VAL A 267 2.80 0.98 -15.66
N ASP A 268 1.91 0.18 -16.24
CA ASP A 268 2.00 -0.34 -17.61
C ASP A 268 2.09 0.83 -18.61
N PRO A 269 3.14 0.92 -19.45
CA PRO A 269 3.25 1.96 -20.47
C PRO A 269 2.11 1.92 -21.49
N GLU A 270 1.56 0.74 -21.79
CA GLU A 270 0.52 0.57 -22.79
C GLU A 270 -0.53 -0.46 -22.32
N PRO A 271 -1.35 -0.10 -21.32
CA PRO A 271 -2.30 -1.04 -20.77
C PRO A 271 -3.36 -1.40 -21.81
N LYS A 272 -3.59 -2.70 -22.02
CA LYS A 272 -4.58 -3.21 -23.01
C LYS A 272 -5.99 -2.67 -22.84
N SER A 273 -6.32 -2.20 -21.64
CA SER A 273 -7.63 -1.65 -21.29
C SER A 273 -7.63 -0.12 -21.20
N ALA A 274 -6.62 0.57 -21.73
CA ALA A 274 -6.57 2.02 -21.75
C ALA A 274 -7.80 2.58 -22.48
N THR A 275 -8.53 3.45 -21.82
CA THR A 275 -9.72 4.12 -22.37
C THR A 275 -9.47 5.59 -22.74
N GLY A 276 -8.37 6.17 -22.26
CA GLY A 276 -7.96 7.55 -22.52
C GLY A 276 -6.45 7.71 -22.63
N GLN A 277 -5.99 8.84 -23.17
CA GLN A 277 -4.56 9.14 -23.32
C GLN A 277 -3.85 9.38 -21.98
N ASP A 278 -4.59 9.76 -20.94
CA ASP A 278 -4.09 9.98 -19.58
C ASP A 278 -3.81 8.68 -18.80
N GLU A 279 -4.19 7.54 -19.39
CA GLU A 279 -3.89 6.18 -18.93
C GLU A 279 -2.70 5.55 -19.67
N LEU A 280 -2.12 6.24 -20.66
CA LEU A 280 -0.94 5.78 -21.39
C LEU A 280 0.35 6.34 -20.77
N GLY A 281 1.43 5.60 -20.94
CA GLY A 281 2.74 5.89 -20.36
C GLY A 281 2.88 5.39 -18.93
N THR A 282 4.13 5.21 -18.51
CA THR A 282 4.44 4.78 -17.15
C THR A 282 4.61 5.98 -16.23
N VAL A 283 4.22 5.82 -14.96
CA VAL A 283 4.48 6.79 -13.90
C VAL A 283 5.91 6.72 -13.37
N PHE A 284 6.67 5.67 -13.72
CA PHE A 284 8.05 5.51 -13.29
C PHE A 284 9.02 6.17 -14.25
N THR A 285 9.94 6.94 -13.70
CA THR A 285 10.92 7.72 -14.48
C THR A 285 12.35 7.20 -14.33
N ASP A 286 12.57 6.28 -13.38
CA ASP A 286 13.87 5.72 -13.04
C ASP A 286 13.74 4.19 -12.89
N PRO A 287 14.66 3.38 -13.47
CA PRO A 287 14.72 1.94 -13.26
C PRO A 287 14.62 1.52 -11.78
N VAL A 288 15.24 2.25 -10.84
CA VAL A 288 15.19 1.92 -9.40
C VAL A 288 13.75 1.93 -8.87
N GLN A 289 12.90 2.82 -9.39
CA GLN A 289 11.47 2.86 -9.06
C GLN A 289 10.75 1.58 -9.52
N VAL A 290 11.07 1.10 -10.72
CA VAL A 290 10.53 -0.15 -11.28
C VAL A 290 10.98 -1.36 -10.47
N LEU A 291 12.27 -1.41 -10.09
CA LEU A 291 12.82 -2.50 -9.27
C LEU A 291 12.21 -2.51 -7.87
N MET A 292 12.06 -1.34 -7.24
CA MET A 292 11.40 -1.24 -5.95
C MET A 292 9.95 -1.71 -6.02
N TRP A 293 9.17 -1.17 -6.96
CA TRP A 293 7.76 -1.52 -7.10
C TRP A 293 7.59 -3.01 -7.44
N SER A 294 8.36 -3.55 -8.38
CA SER A 294 8.28 -4.97 -8.75
C SER A 294 8.66 -5.90 -7.60
N GLY A 295 9.65 -5.52 -6.78
CA GLY A 295 9.99 -6.21 -5.53
C GLY A 295 8.80 -6.27 -4.57
N ASP A 296 8.15 -5.13 -4.28
CA ASP A 296 6.98 -5.09 -3.40
C ASP A 296 5.75 -5.78 -3.99
N PHE A 297 5.55 -5.66 -5.31
CA PHE A 297 4.45 -6.26 -6.03
C PHE A 297 4.53 -7.80 -5.99
N THR A 298 5.75 -8.34 -5.90
CA THR A 298 6.06 -9.77 -5.85
C THR A 298 6.31 -10.32 -4.44
N GLU A 299 6.42 -9.47 -3.41
CA GLU A 299 6.79 -9.90 -2.05
C GLU A 299 5.83 -10.95 -1.46
N PHE A 300 4.52 -10.77 -1.70
CA PHE A 300 3.47 -11.72 -1.36
C PHE A 300 2.79 -12.21 -2.63
N HIS A 301 2.60 -13.52 -2.76
CA HIS A 301 1.83 -14.11 -3.85
C HIS A 301 0.46 -13.44 -3.98
N GLY A 302 0.13 -13.01 -5.19
CA GLY A 302 -1.07 -12.24 -5.45
C GLY A 302 -1.34 -12.05 -6.94
N ALA A 303 -2.46 -11.41 -7.24
CA ALA A 303 -2.94 -11.25 -8.60
C ALA A 303 -1.99 -10.43 -9.48
N HIS A 304 -2.02 -10.75 -10.78
CA HIS A 304 -1.34 -10.05 -11.88
C HIS A 304 0.19 -10.00 -11.83
N GLN A 305 0.86 -10.76 -10.97
CA GLN A 305 2.33 -10.74 -10.84
C GLN A 305 3.07 -11.12 -12.12
N ALA A 306 2.68 -12.21 -12.79
CA ALA A 306 3.30 -12.60 -14.06
C ALA A 306 3.01 -11.57 -15.17
N GLY A 307 1.79 -11.03 -15.20
CA GLY A 307 1.41 -9.96 -16.11
C GLY A 307 2.20 -8.66 -15.89
N ALA A 308 2.51 -8.32 -14.64
CA ALA A 308 3.29 -7.15 -14.29
C ALA A 308 4.71 -7.17 -14.90
N LEU A 309 5.28 -8.35 -15.14
CA LEU A 309 6.60 -8.44 -15.75
C LEU A 309 6.64 -8.02 -17.22
N TYR A 310 5.49 -7.97 -17.92
CA TYR A 310 5.43 -7.37 -19.26
C TYR A 310 5.72 -5.88 -19.20
N ALA A 311 5.08 -5.16 -18.27
CA ALA A 311 5.34 -3.75 -18.03
C ALA A 311 6.78 -3.54 -17.57
N VAL A 312 7.30 -4.39 -16.65
CA VAL A 312 8.70 -4.31 -16.22
C VAL A 312 9.66 -4.47 -17.39
N TYR A 313 9.43 -5.43 -18.28
CA TYR A 313 10.25 -5.62 -19.48
C TYR A 313 10.23 -4.35 -20.34
N GLU A 314 9.03 -3.85 -20.67
CA GLU A 314 8.89 -2.70 -21.55
C GLU A 314 9.51 -1.42 -20.97
N ILE A 315 9.33 -1.16 -19.68
CA ILE A 315 9.91 0.01 -19.03
C ILE A 315 11.44 -0.10 -18.97
N LEU A 316 11.99 -1.27 -18.67
CA LEU A 316 13.44 -1.43 -18.48
C LEU A 316 14.21 -1.56 -19.80
N THR A 317 13.56 -1.93 -20.91
CA THR A 317 14.24 -2.06 -22.21
C THR A 317 13.77 -1.05 -23.25
N GLY A 318 12.68 -0.32 -23.02
CA GLY A 318 12.06 0.54 -24.03
C GLY A 318 11.46 -0.22 -25.21
N THR A 319 11.30 -1.56 -25.10
CA THR A 319 10.78 -2.42 -26.16
C THR A 319 9.78 -3.40 -25.60
N LYS A 320 8.78 -3.80 -26.38
CA LYS A 320 7.81 -4.80 -25.94
C LYS A 320 8.36 -6.23 -25.97
N PHE A 321 7.99 -7.02 -24.96
CA PHE A 321 8.18 -8.46 -24.98
C PHE A 321 7.14 -9.12 -25.90
N MET A 322 7.60 -9.83 -26.92
CA MET A 322 6.72 -10.49 -27.91
C MET A 322 6.29 -11.91 -27.52
N GLY A 323 6.88 -12.47 -26.47
CA GLY A 323 6.58 -13.83 -26.03
C GLY A 323 5.28 -13.94 -25.22
N ASN A 324 4.89 -15.18 -24.95
CA ASN A 324 3.78 -15.50 -24.06
C ASN A 324 4.24 -16.41 -22.93
N TYR A 325 4.17 -15.94 -21.68
CA TYR A 325 4.56 -16.75 -20.53
C TYR A 325 3.65 -17.96 -20.33
N TRP A 326 2.39 -17.89 -20.79
CA TRP A 326 1.47 -19.04 -20.83
C TRP A 326 1.96 -20.15 -21.76
N ASP A 327 2.74 -19.80 -22.78
CA ASP A 327 3.33 -20.76 -23.74
C ASP A 327 4.75 -21.16 -23.32
N GLY A 328 5.17 -20.80 -22.10
CA GLY A 328 6.46 -21.14 -21.53
C GLY A 328 7.60 -20.17 -21.89
N ALA A 329 7.31 -19.05 -22.56
CA ALA A 329 8.32 -18.02 -22.83
C ALA A 329 8.77 -17.34 -21.52
N SER A 330 10.08 -17.14 -21.37
CA SER A 330 10.66 -16.57 -20.15
C SER A 330 10.89 -15.06 -20.28
N ILE A 331 10.05 -14.27 -19.62
CA ILE A 331 10.19 -12.80 -19.60
C ILE A 331 11.52 -12.40 -18.97
N LEU A 332 11.87 -12.97 -17.81
CA LEU A 332 13.11 -12.65 -17.11
C LEU A 332 14.36 -13.10 -17.87
N THR A 333 14.31 -14.22 -18.58
CA THR A 333 15.45 -14.63 -19.43
C THR A 333 15.58 -13.70 -20.62
N GLN A 334 14.49 -13.36 -21.31
CA GLN A 334 14.57 -12.44 -22.44
C GLN A 334 14.99 -11.04 -22.00
N LEU A 335 14.53 -10.56 -20.84
CA LEU A 335 14.97 -9.29 -20.27
C LEU A 335 16.48 -9.31 -20.00
N ARG A 336 17.00 -10.39 -19.42
CA ARG A 336 18.45 -10.59 -19.24
C ARG A 336 19.21 -10.51 -20.57
N HIS A 337 18.71 -11.17 -21.62
CA HIS A 337 19.33 -11.15 -22.95
C HIS A 337 19.22 -9.78 -23.63
N ALA A 338 18.09 -9.09 -23.48
CA ALA A 338 17.89 -7.75 -24.01
C ALA A 338 18.82 -6.73 -23.34
N LEU A 339 19.15 -6.91 -22.06
CA LEU A 339 20.06 -6.02 -21.35
C LEU A 339 21.54 -6.38 -21.54
N TYR A 340 21.90 -7.66 -21.49
CA TYR A 340 23.30 -8.12 -21.39
C TYR A 340 23.74 -9.15 -22.45
N GLY A 341 22.86 -9.55 -23.36
CA GLY A 341 23.18 -10.51 -24.42
C GLY A 341 23.97 -9.89 -25.58
N ASP A 342 24.38 -10.74 -26.52
CA ASP A 342 25.19 -10.33 -27.69
C ASP A 342 24.48 -9.31 -28.59
N ALA A 343 23.13 -9.33 -28.59
CA ALA A 343 22.27 -8.38 -29.29
C ALA A 343 21.51 -7.49 -28.28
N ALA A 344 22.22 -6.99 -27.27
CA ALA A 344 21.64 -6.11 -26.26
C ALA A 344 20.98 -4.88 -26.92
N VAL A 345 19.81 -4.52 -26.42
CA VAL A 345 19.04 -3.38 -26.88
C VAL A 345 19.77 -2.08 -26.51
N ALA A 346 19.86 -1.17 -27.48
CA ALA A 346 20.55 0.11 -27.38
C ALA A 346 19.55 1.28 -27.27
N THR A 347 18.56 1.15 -26.39
CA THR A 347 17.63 2.22 -26.02
C THR A 347 18.14 2.96 -24.77
N PRO A 348 17.76 4.24 -24.57
CA PRO A 348 18.08 4.97 -23.35
C PRO A 348 17.61 4.26 -22.08
N GLU A 349 16.44 3.62 -22.14
CA GLU A 349 15.85 2.85 -21.03
C GLU A 349 16.72 1.65 -20.68
N ALA A 350 17.19 0.89 -21.67
CA ALA A 350 18.07 -0.26 -21.46
C ALA A 350 19.44 0.16 -20.89
N GLU A 351 19.97 1.30 -21.31
CA GLU A 351 21.21 1.86 -20.74
C GLU A 351 21.04 2.25 -19.27
N ALA A 352 19.94 2.94 -18.93
CA ALA A 352 19.62 3.30 -17.56
C ALA A 352 19.41 2.04 -16.69
N ALA A 353 18.70 1.03 -17.20
CA ALA A 353 18.47 -0.23 -16.50
C ALA A 353 19.77 -0.99 -16.25
N ARG A 354 20.67 -1.08 -17.24
CA ARG A 354 22.02 -1.65 -17.07
C ARG A 354 22.81 -0.89 -15.99
N ALA A 355 22.73 0.44 -15.98
CA ALA A 355 23.40 1.24 -14.95
C ALA A 355 22.85 0.96 -13.55
N ALA A 356 21.53 0.83 -13.40
CA ALA A 356 20.88 0.53 -12.12
C ALA A 356 21.18 -0.90 -11.62
N PHE A 357 21.16 -1.90 -12.50
CA PHE A 357 21.54 -3.27 -12.13
C PHE A 357 23.04 -3.45 -11.92
N GLY A 358 23.86 -2.65 -12.62
CA GLY A 358 25.29 -2.84 -12.72
C GLY A 358 25.64 -4.09 -13.54
N PRO A 359 26.51 -4.97 -13.03
CA PRO A 359 26.90 -6.18 -13.76
C PRO A 359 25.73 -7.19 -13.83
N VAL A 360 25.83 -8.17 -14.73
CA VAL A 360 24.75 -9.16 -14.95
C VAL A 360 24.44 -9.98 -13.70
N GLU A 361 25.42 -10.17 -12.83
CA GLU A 361 25.25 -10.82 -11.52
C GLU A 361 24.29 -10.02 -10.62
N GLY A 362 24.29 -8.68 -10.71
CA GLY A 362 23.35 -7.83 -9.98
C GLY A 362 21.90 -8.04 -10.42
N TYR A 363 21.70 -8.22 -11.73
CA TYR A 363 20.41 -8.63 -12.30
C TYR A 363 19.98 -10.01 -11.79
N ASP A 364 20.87 -11.00 -11.90
CA ASP A 364 20.60 -12.38 -11.49
C ASP A 364 20.30 -12.48 -9.98
N HIS A 365 21.00 -11.69 -9.16
CA HIS A 365 20.79 -11.59 -7.71
C HIS A 365 19.43 -10.95 -7.37
N PHE A 366 19.10 -9.79 -7.95
CA PHE A 366 17.83 -9.11 -7.69
C PHE A 366 16.63 -10.01 -8.00
N TRP A 367 16.60 -10.63 -9.19
CA TRP A 367 15.49 -11.50 -9.58
C TRP A 367 15.47 -12.82 -8.82
N ALA A 368 16.62 -13.30 -8.32
CA ALA A 368 16.65 -14.40 -7.38
C ALA A 368 15.94 -14.04 -6.06
N LEU A 369 16.22 -12.87 -5.47
CA LEU A 369 15.55 -12.40 -4.25
C LEU A 369 14.04 -12.19 -4.45
N ALA A 370 13.63 -11.57 -5.56
CA ALA A 370 12.22 -11.40 -5.89
C ALA A 370 11.49 -12.75 -6.01
N SER A 371 12.14 -13.73 -6.65
CA SER A 371 11.62 -15.11 -6.77
C SER A 371 11.47 -15.79 -5.40
N VAL A 372 12.41 -15.55 -4.48
CA VAL A 372 12.36 -16.09 -3.10
C VAL A 372 11.14 -15.54 -2.37
N ALA A 373 10.88 -14.24 -2.52
CA ALA A 373 9.75 -13.62 -1.87
C ALA A 373 8.42 -14.18 -2.40
N ALA A 374 8.29 -14.26 -3.73
CA ALA A 374 7.14 -14.83 -4.43
C ALA A 374 6.87 -16.29 -4.03
N MET A 375 7.91 -17.14 -4.04
CA MET A 375 7.74 -18.56 -3.77
C MET A 375 7.46 -18.87 -2.29
N ALA A 376 8.05 -18.12 -1.36
CA ALA A 376 7.81 -18.33 0.08
C ALA A 376 6.36 -18.07 0.50
N THR A 377 5.65 -17.23 -0.25
CA THR A 377 4.31 -16.75 0.05
C THR A 377 3.24 -17.37 -0.82
N LEU A 378 3.60 -18.35 -1.66
CA LEU A 378 2.65 -19.19 -2.37
C LEU A 378 1.62 -19.77 -1.40
N ARG A 379 0.38 -19.80 -1.89
CA ARG A 379 -0.75 -20.34 -1.16
C ARG A 379 -0.50 -21.80 -0.80
N ASP A 380 -1.00 -22.20 0.37
CA ASP A 380 -1.13 -23.61 0.72
C ASP A 380 -2.10 -24.32 -0.23
N THR A 381 -1.58 -25.20 -1.09
CA THR A 381 -2.32 -25.97 -2.09
C THR A 381 -3.21 -27.03 -1.47
N ARG A 382 -2.91 -27.44 -0.22
CA ARG A 382 -3.68 -28.45 0.51
C ARG A 382 -4.99 -27.89 1.06
N LEU A 383 -5.11 -26.58 1.20
CA LEU A 383 -6.35 -25.95 1.64
C LEU A 383 -7.34 -25.93 0.48
N PRO A 384 -8.61 -26.32 0.69
CA PRO A 384 -9.59 -26.33 -0.39
C PRO A 384 -9.80 -24.92 -0.97
N HIS A 385 -10.09 -24.87 -2.27
CA HIS A 385 -10.57 -23.65 -2.87
C HIS A 385 -11.96 -23.32 -2.32
N PRO A 386 -12.23 -22.11 -1.80
CA PRO A 386 -13.60 -21.74 -1.46
C PRO A 386 -14.47 -21.85 -2.72
N PRO A 387 -15.56 -22.63 -2.72
CA PRO A 387 -16.32 -22.96 -3.92
C PRO A 387 -16.97 -21.74 -4.59
N GLU A 388 -17.14 -20.64 -3.85
CA GLU A 388 -17.76 -19.39 -4.33
C GLU A 388 -16.75 -18.38 -4.89
N LEU A 389 -15.45 -18.66 -4.84
CA LEU A 389 -14.39 -17.84 -5.45
C LEU A 389 -14.02 -18.48 -6.79
N VAL A 390 -14.52 -17.97 -7.91
CA VAL A 390 -14.11 -18.42 -9.25
C VAL A 390 -13.15 -17.38 -9.83
N ARG A 391 -11.86 -17.47 -9.47
CA ARG A 391 -10.82 -16.54 -9.97
C ARG A 391 -9.50 -17.26 -10.33
N PRO A 392 -8.84 -16.92 -11.45
CA PRO A 392 -7.62 -17.59 -11.93
C PRO A 392 -6.42 -17.51 -10.99
N GLU A 393 -6.28 -16.43 -10.23
CA GLU A 393 -5.06 -16.14 -9.44
C GLU A 393 -5.01 -16.93 -8.12
N PHE A 394 -6.11 -17.62 -7.82
CA PHE A 394 -6.30 -18.43 -6.64
C PHE A 394 -6.66 -19.87 -6.97
N THR A 395 -6.65 -20.21 -8.26
CA THR A 395 -7.13 -21.44 -8.88
C THR A 395 -6.57 -22.73 -8.24
N PRO A 396 -7.36 -23.82 -8.19
CA PRO A 396 -6.83 -25.16 -7.97
C PRO A 396 -6.09 -25.72 -9.20
N ASP A 397 -6.12 -25.02 -10.33
CA ASP A 397 -5.48 -25.47 -11.56
C ASP A 397 -3.95 -25.44 -11.45
N HIS A 398 -3.37 -26.63 -11.47
CA HIS A 398 -1.92 -26.82 -11.40
C HIS A 398 -1.21 -26.24 -12.64
N GLN A 399 -1.85 -26.15 -13.80
CA GLN A 399 -1.24 -25.55 -14.98
C GLN A 399 -1.02 -24.04 -14.81
N LEU A 400 -1.99 -23.34 -14.24
CA LEU A 400 -1.88 -21.91 -13.98
C LEU A 400 -0.78 -21.61 -12.94
N LEU A 401 -0.66 -22.46 -11.91
CA LEU A 401 0.46 -22.41 -10.97
C LEU A 401 1.79 -22.68 -11.67
N GLY A 402 1.85 -23.67 -12.57
CA GLY A 402 3.02 -23.97 -13.38
C GLY A 402 3.48 -22.79 -14.23
N ALA A 403 2.56 -22.12 -14.94
CA ALA A 403 2.86 -20.94 -15.77
C ALA A 403 3.36 -19.76 -14.92
N TYR A 404 2.73 -19.53 -13.78
CA TYR A 404 3.20 -18.54 -12.81
C TYR A 404 4.62 -18.86 -12.32
N LEU A 405 4.88 -20.09 -11.87
CA LEU A 405 6.19 -20.50 -11.37
C LEU A 405 7.26 -20.43 -12.46
N ARG A 406 6.93 -20.83 -13.70
CA ARG A 406 7.85 -20.71 -14.86
C ARG A 406 8.28 -19.28 -15.10
N THR A 407 7.43 -18.28 -14.84
CA THR A 407 7.80 -16.87 -14.94
C THR A 407 9.08 -16.54 -14.18
N PHE A 408 9.29 -17.17 -13.01
CA PHE A 408 10.48 -17.01 -12.16
C PHE A 408 11.53 -18.12 -12.37
N ALA A 409 11.08 -19.36 -12.57
CA ALA A 409 11.94 -20.55 -12.64
C ALA A 409 12.69 -20.69 -13.97
N THR A 410 12.15 -20.13 -15.06
CA THR A 410 12.79 -20.20 -16.39
C THR A 410 13.99 -19.27 -16.54
N HIS A 411 14.20 -18.34 -15.61
CA HIS A 411 15.42 -17.53 -15.51
C HIS A 411 16.61 -18.37 -15.08
N ARG A 412 17.23 -19.07 -16.04
CA ARG A 412 18.32 -20.03 -15.82
C ARG A 412 19.66 -19.42 -16.23
N TYR A 413 20.43 -18.98 -15.24
CA TYR A 413 21.81 -18.49 -15.40
C TYR A 413 22.85 -19.53 -14.96
N PHE A 414 22.42 -20.75 -14.65
CA PHE A 414 23.25 -21.92 -14.38
C PHE A 414 22.55 -23.19 -14.89
N GLY A 415 23.31 -24.27 -15.11
CA GLY A 415 22.78 -25.53 -15.62
C GLY A 415 23.19 -26.78 -14.82
N THR A 416 24.15 -26.67 -13.90
CA THR A 416 24.68 -27.82 -13.14
C THR A 416 24.43 -27.67 -11.64
N ALA A 417 24.44 -28.79 -10.93
CA ALA A 417 24.31 -28.85 -9.48
C ALA A 417 25.43 -28.09 -8.76
N ALA A 418 26.65 -28.10 -9.30
CA ALA A 418 27.78 -27.34 -8.74
C ALA A 418 27.55 -25.84 -8.83
N GLN A 419 27.19 -25.34 -10.02
CA GLN A 419 26.87 -23.92 -10.22
C GLN A 419 25.65 -23.49 -9.39
N ALA A 420 24.66 -24.37 -9.23
CA ALA A 420 23.50 -24.11 -8.39
C ALA A 420 23.87 -23.98 -6.89
N ARG A 421 24.82 -24.80 -6.40
CA ARG A 421 25.35 -24.64 -5.03
C ARG A 421 26.06 -23.31 -4.87
N ASP A 422 26.88 -22.91 -5.83
CA ASP A 422 27.56 -21.61 -5.80
C ASP A 422 26.57 -20.44 -5.82
N ALA A 423 25.54 -20.53 -6.67
CA ALA A 423 24.46 -19.53 -6.72
C ALA A 423 23.68 -19.46 -5.40
N LEU A 424 23.35 -20.60 -4.79
CA LEU A 424 22.71 -20.64 -3.46
C LEU A 424 23.62 -20.01 -2.39
N LEU A 425 24.91 -20.34 -2.38
CA LEU A 425 25.87 -19.78 -1.42
C LEU A 425 25.97 -18.27 -1.56
N ARG A 426 26.07 -17.74 -2.78
CA ARG A 426 26.04 -16.28 -3.01
C ARG A 426 24.74 -15.68 -2.50
N LEU A 427 23.59 -16.24 -2.87
CA LEU A 427 22.28 -15.74 -2.44
C LEU A 427 22.11 -15.69 -0.90
N VAL A 428 22.76 -16.61 -0.17
CA VAL A 428 22.70 -16.68 1.30
C VAL A 428 23.75 -15.79 1.98
N SER A 429 24.95 -15.66 1.40
CA SER A 429 26.11 -15.05 2.07
C SER A 429 26.48 -13.66 1.57
N GLU A 430 26.01 -13.27 0.39
CA GLU A 430 26.36 -12.00 -0.23
C GLU A 430 25.72 -10.85 0.56
N THR A 431 26.57 -9.98 1.09
CA THR A 431 26.13 -8.71 1.67
C THR A 431 25.96 -7.70 0.55
N ASP A 432 24.77 -7.11 0.44
CA ASP A 432 24.46 -6.06 -0.52
C ASP A 432 25.56 -4.99 -0.54
N THR A 433 26.20 -4.81 -1.69
CA THR A 433 27.14 -3.70 -1.86
C THR A 433 26.36 -2.38 -1.86
N PRO A 434 26.97 -1.24 -1.46
CA PRO A 434 26.29 0.05 -1.42
C PRO A 434 25.68 0.50 -2.77
N ARG A 435 26.12 -0.04 -3.91
CA ARG A 435 25.57 0.30 -5.23
C ARG A 435 24.76 -0.83 -5.85
N SER A 436 24.41 -1.85 -5.07
CA SER A 436 23.54 -2.92 -5.53
C SER A 436 22.08 -2.45 -5.55
N PRO A 437 21.24 -2.96 -6.47
CA PRO A 437 19.82 -2.62 -6.50
C PRO A 437 19.11 -2.81 -5.15
N PRO A 438 19.32 -3.92 -4.40
CA PRO A 438 18.72 -4.07 -3.08
C PRO A 438 19.15 -2.98 -2.08
N ALA A 439 20.40 -2.55 -2.09
CA ALA A 439 20.87 -1.46 -1.23
C ALA A 439 20.27 -0.10 -1.62
N GLU A 440 20.15 0.18 -2.92
CA GLU A 440 19.54 1.42 -3.40
C GLU A 440 18.04 1.47 -3.12
N ILE A 441 17.33 0.35 -3.31
CA ILE A 441 15.93 0.19 -2.93
C ILE A 441 15.76 0.42 -1.43
N ARG A 442 16.63 -0.16 -0.60
CA ARG A 442 16.60 0.01 0.85
C ARG A 442 16.76 1.47 1.25
N ARG A 443 17.73 2.19 0.67
CA ARG A 443 17.90 3.63 0.88
C ARG A 443 16.71 4.45 0.42
N ALA A 444 16.15 4.13 -0.74
CA ALA A 444 15.00 4.85 -1.26
C ALA A 444 13.74 4.63 -0.41
N ARG A 445 13.71 3.57 0.41
CA ARG A 445 12.71 3.32 1.45
C ARG A 445 13.03 3.96 2.81
N GLU A 446 14.28 4.38 3.06
CA GLU A 446 14.65 5.00 4.33
C GLU A 446 13.81 6.26 4.57
N GLY A 447 13.21 6.37 5.76
CA GLY A 447 12.32 7.48 6.14
C GLY A 447 10.88 7.34 5.65
N ARG A 448 10.53 6.35 4.80
CA ARG A 448 9.16 6.10 4.33
C ARG A 448 8.57 4.87 5.01
N THR A 449 7.85 5.07 6.11
CA THR A 449 7.19 3.99 6.85
C THR A 449 5.68 4.07 6.70
N TYR A 450 5.12 3.23 5.85
CA TYR A 450 3.67 3.00 5.80
C TYR A 450 3.26 2.13 7.00
N GLY A 451 2.45 2.67 7.91
CA GLY A 451 2.07 2.09 9.22
C GLY A 451 1.23 0.80 9.20
N VAL A 452 1.25 0.06 8.09
CA VAL A 452 0.44 -1.14 7.90
C VAL A 452 1.15 -2.34 8.54
N PRO A 453 0.45 -3.22 9.30
CA PRO A 453 1.06 -4.36 9.99
C PRO A 453 1.42 -5.53 9.05
N VAL A 454 1.76 -5.23 7.80
CA VAL A 454 2.22 -6.23 6.84
C VAL A 454 3.66 -6.59 7.22
N PRO A 455 3.96 -7.87 7.52
CA PRO A 455 5.31 -8.27 7.90
C PRO A 455 6.27 -7.96 6.76
N VAL A 456 7.36 -7.25 7.07
CA VAL A 456 8.51 -7.16 6.16
C VAL A 456 9.42 -8.32 6.53
N VAL A 457 9.44 -9.35 5.69
CA VAL A 457 10.27 -10.53 5.92
C VAL A 457 11.30 -10.59 4.81
N GLU A 458 12.51 -10.18 5.15
CA GLU A 458 13.66 -10.19 4.26
C GLU A 458 13.92 -11.59 3.68
N ALA A 459 14.42 -11.66 2.45
CA ALA A 459 14.65 -12.93 1.77
C ALA A 459 15.59 -13.87 2.54
N HIS A 460 16.61 -13.33 3.22
CA HIS A 460 17.55 -14.11 4.04
C HIS A 460 16.89 -14.85 5.20
N GLN A 461 15.71 -14.41 5.63
CA GLN A 461 14.90 -15.09 6.64
C GLN A 461 14.08 -16.26 6.06
N ARG A 462 14.20 -16.53 4.74
CA ARG A 462 13.43 -17.53 3.99
C ARG A 462 14.34 -18.61 3.34
N PRO A 463 15.22 -19.30 4.09
CA PRO A 463 16.22 -20.22 3.51
C PRO A 463 15.60 -21.40 2.74
N ALA A 464 14.47 -21.93 3.20
CA ALA A 464 13.76 -23.00 2.49
C ALA A 464 13.30 -22.56 1.09
N ALA A 465 12.87 -21.30 0.94
CA ALA A 465 12.44 -20.72 -0.32
C ALA A 465 13.62 -20.37 -1.23
N MET A 466 14.76 -19.92 -0.68
CA MET A 466 16.02 -19.77 -1.42
C MET A 466 16.44 -21.08 -2.10
N VAL A 467 16.46 -22.18 -1.35
CA VAL A 467 16.75 -23.50 -1.91
C VAL A 467 15.73 -23.89 -2.98
N LEU A 468 14.44 -23.70 -2.71
CA LEU A 468 13.39 -24.08 -3.66
C LEU A 468 13.49 -23.27 -4.96
N VAL A 469 13.88 -21.99 -4.90
CA VAL A 469 14.08 -21.12 -6.08
C VAL A 469 15.24 -21.63 -6.95
N ILE A 470 16.35 -22.00 -6.33
CA ILE A 470 17.50 -22.58 -7.04
C ILE A 470 17.11 -23.94 -7.64
N ALA A 471 16.41 -24.78 -6.87
CA ALA A 471 15.89 -26.07 -7.33
C ALA A 471 14.94 -25.90 -8.54
N ALA A 472 14.02 -24.93 -8.50
CA ALA A 472 13.10 -24.65 -9.60
C ALA A 472 13.82 -24.27 -10.91
N ARG A 473 14.98 -23.63 -10.83
CA ARG A 473 15.82 -23.31 -12.00
C ARG A 473 16.52 -24.53 -12.58
N LEU A 474 16.81 -25.56 -11.79
CA LEU A 474 17.31 -26.85 -12.29
C LEU A 474 16.19 -27.80 -12.76
N ALA A 475 14.96 -27.57 -12.32
CA ALA A 475 13.86 -28.50 -12.55
C ALA A 475 13.45 -28.57 -14.04
N PRO A 476 13.25 -29.76 -14.60
CA PRO A 476 12.72 -29.99 -15.95
C PRO A 476 11.61 -29.02 -16.38
N LEU A 477 11.69 -28.52 -17.61
CA LEU A 477 10.70 -27.60 -18.18
C LEU A 477 9.82 -28.25 -19.26
N ALA A 478 10.28 -29.34 -19.86
CA ALA A 478 9.51 -30.16 -20.77
C ALA A 478 9.34 -31.59 -20.21
N PRO A 479 8.26 -32.30 -20.59
CA PRO A 479 8.15 -33.74 -20.33
C PRO A 479 9.33 -34.49 -20.95
N GLY A 480 9.95 -35.40 -20.19
CA GLY A 480 11.10 -36.20 -20.63
C GLY A 480 12.48 -35.56 -20.42
N ASP A 481 12.55 -34.28 -20.04
CA ASP A 481 13.81 -33.66 -19.60
C ASP A 481 14.33 -34.37 -18.33
N SER A 482 15.65 -34.56 -18.25
CA SER A 482 16.31 -35.19 -17.09
C SER A 482 16.28 -34.29 -15.85
N ASP A 483 15.95 -34.88 -14.69
CA ASP A 483 16.01 -34.24 -13.37
C ASP A 483 17.33 -34.52 -12.61
N THR A 484 18.34 -35.08 -13.28
CA THR A 484 19.60 -35.53 -12.66
C THR A 484 20.30 -34.42 -11.88
N GLU A 485 20.52 -33.25 -12.49
CA GLU A 485 21.21 -32.13 -11.83
C GLU A 485 20.42 -31.60 -10.62
N LEU A 486 19.09 -31.59 -10.70
CA LEU A 486 18.21 -31.24 -9.58
C LEU A 486 18.40 -32.22 -8.41
N ARG A 487 18.39 -33.53 -8.69
CA ARG A 487 18.58 -34.56 -7.67
C ARG A 487 19.97 -34.47 -7.03
N VAL A 488 21.03 -34.30 -7.83
CA VAL A 488 22.41 -34.15 -7.34
C VAL A 488 22.57 -32.89 -6.48
N PHE A 489 21.93 -31.79 -6.86
CA PHE A 489 21.89 -30.57 -6.05
C PHE A 489 21.23 -30.84 -4.70
N LEU A 490 20.00 -31.37 -4.69
CA LEU A 490 19.22 -31.62 -3.48
C LEU A 490 19.89 -32.63 -2.54
N ALA A 491 20.48 -33.70 -3.08
CA ALA A 491 21.19 -34.73 -2.30
C ALA A 491 22.44 -34.20 -1.60
N GLY A 492 23.02 -33.08 -2.08
CA GLY A 492 24.17 -32.45 -1.44
C GLY A 492 23.83 -31.39 -0.40
N LEU A 493 22.54 -31.13 -0.13
CA LEU A 493 22.14 -30.12 0.85
C LEU A 493 22.20 -30.69 2.28
N PRO A 494 22.45 -29.84 3.29
CA PRO A 494 22.27 -30.24 4.68
C PRO A 494 20.86 -30.76 4.95
N ALA A 495 20.75 -31.86 5.69
CA ALA A 495 19.47 -32.55 5.92
C ALA A 495 18.37 -31.63 6.49
N GLN A 496 18.73 -30.65 7.32
CA GLN A 496 17.77 -29.68 7.88
C GLN A 496 17.24 -28.71 6.81
N ALA A 497 18.11 -28.22 5.91
CA ALA A 497 17.72 -27.35 4.81
C ALA A 497 16.80 -28.10 3.85
N LEU A 498 17.18 -29.32 3.45
CA LEU A 498 16.36 -30.17 2.58
C LEU A 498 14.98 -30.47 3.20
N ARG A 499 14.93 -30.82 4.50
CA ARG A 499 13.65 -31.04 5.21
C ARG A 499 12.77 -29.79 5.23
N ALA A 500 13.34 -28.62 5.49
CA ALA A 500 12.60 -27.37 5.51
C ALA A 500 12.06 -27.02 4.11
N THR A 501 12.87 -27.22 3.06
CA THR A 501 12.48 -27.05 1.66
C THR A 501 11.38 -28.03 1.25
N ALA A 502 11.49 -29.31 1.60
CA ALA A 502 10.47 -30.31 1.33
C ALA A 502 9.14 -29.98 2.02
N ARG A 503 9.16 -29.48 3.26
CA ARG A 503 7.94 -29.00 3.96
C ARG A 503 7.30 -27.80 3.26
N LEU A 504 8.11 -26.88 2.74
CA LEU A 504 7.61 -25.76 1.94
C LEU A 504 7.00 -26.28 0.64
N ALA A 505 7.70 -27.15 -0.10
CA ALA A 505 7.21 -27.76 -1.34
C ALA A 505 5.89 -28.52 -1.12
N ALA A 506 5.82 -29.39 -0.11
CA ALA A 506 4.60 -30.11 0.26
C ALA A 506 3.41 -29.18 0.63
N ARG A 507 3.70 -27.95 1.08
CA ARG A 507 2.66 -26.96 1.36
C ARG A 507 2.17 -26.26 0.09
N VAL A 508 3.07 -25.94 -0.85
CA VAL A 508 2.77 -24.97 -1.92
C VAL A 508 2.78 -25.55 -3.34
N LEU A 509 3.25 -26.78 -3.51
CA LEU A 509 3.34 -27.47 -4.79
C LEU A 509 2.46 -28.73 -4.77
N PRO A 510 1.76 -29.04 -5.87
CA PRO A 510 0.94 -30.24 -5.96
C PRO A 510 1.82 -31.51 -6.00
N GLY A 511 1.32 -32.64 -5.49
CA GLY A 511 2.02 -33.94 -5.48
C GLY A 511 3.18 -34.04 -4.48
N ALA A 512 3.79 -32.92 -4.07
CA ALA A 512 4.90 -32.92 -3.13
C ALA A 512 4.54 -33.46 -1.73
N ALA A 513 3.28 -33.38 -1.31
CA ALA A 513 2.81 -33.87 -0.01
C ALA A 513 2.63 -35.39 0.05
N ASP A 514 2.56 -36.06 -1.11
CA ASP A 514 2.31 -37.50 -1.22
C ASP A 514 3.61 -38.31 -1.09
N GLU A 515 4.76 -37.62 -1.16
CA GLU A 515 6.09 -38.20 -1.12
C GLU A 515 6.63 -38.28 0.32
N THR A 516 7.29 -39.40 0.64
CA THR A 516 7.90 -39.63 1.95
C THR A 516 9.39 -39.25 1.99
N ASP A 517 10.08 -39.35 0.85
CA ASP A 517 11.46 -38.88 0.72
C ASP A 517 11.50 -37.38 0.41
N HIS A 518 12.40 -36.65 1.07
CA HIS A 518 12.47 -35.20 0.93
C HIS A 518 12.96 -34.73 -0.45
N VAL A 519 13.83 -35.50 -1.12
CA VAL A 519 14.28 -35.17 -2.48
C VAL A 519 13.13 -35.42 -3.45
N ALA A 520 12.48 -36.59 -3.34
CA ALA A 520 11.32 -36.95 -4.15
C ALA A 520 10.18 -35.92 -4.03
N ALA A 521 9.88 -35.45 -2.82
CA ALA A 521 8.86 -34.42 -2.58
C ALA A 521 9.11 -33.11 -3.36
N VAL A 522 10.36 -32.63 -3.36
CA VAL A 522 10.72 -31.40 -4.09
C VAL A 522 10.66 -31.63 -5.59
N VAL A 523 11.19 -32.77 -6.08
CA VAL A 523 11.18 -33.12 -7.51
C VAL A 523 9.76 -33.28 -8.04
N ALA A 524 8.92 -34.04 -7.34
CA ALA A 524 7.52 -34.25 -7.71
C ALA A 524 6.74 -32.93 -7.74
N GLY A 525 6.92 -32.08 -6.72
CA GLY A 525 6.31 -30.76 -6.66
C GLY A 525 6.68 -29.86 -7.84
N LEU A 526 7.96 -29.85 -8.21
CA LEU A 526 8.45 -29.03 -9.32
C LEU A 526 8.05 -29.58 -10.70
N GLY A 527 7.51 -30.80 -10.78
CA GLY A 527 6.89 -31.35 -11.98
C GLY A 527 5.75 -30.49 -12.54
N VAL A 528 5.14 -29.64 -11.71
CA VAL A 528 4.15 -28.63 -12.13
C VAL A 528 4.66 -27.70 -13.24
N LEU A 529 5.98 -27.47 -13.32
CA LEU A 529 6.59 -26.64 -14.36
C LEU A 529 6.45 -27.25 -15.76
N GLN A 530 6.30 -28.58 -15.87
CA GLN A 530 6.16 -29.28 -17.16
C GLN A 530 4.74 -29.20 -17.74
N LEU A 531 3.76 -28.76 -16.94
CA LEU A 531 2.34 -28.74 -17.33
C LEU A 531 1.98 -27.61 -18.30
N VAL A 532 2.87 -26.64 -18.49
CA VAL A 532 2.62 -25.43 -19.30
C VAL A 532 2.74 -25.75 -20.79
N GLY A 533 1.73 -25.37 -21.58
CA GLY A 533 1.66 -25.65 -23.02
C GLY A 533 1.06 -27.03 -23.38
N ALA A 534 0.43 -27.75 -22.44
CA ALA A 534 -0.21 -29.03 -22.74
C ALA A 534 -1.46 -28.88 -23.63
N HIS A 535 -2.20 -27.77 -23.52
CA HIS A 535 -3.42 -27.53 -24.31
C HIS A 535 -3.18 -27.20 -25.79
N THR A 536 -1.97 -26.77 -26.18
CA THR A 536 -1.62 -26.54 -27.58
C THR A 536 -1.10 -27.79 -28.28
N ARG A 537 -0.94 -28.91 -27.57
CA ARG A 537 -0.44 -30.18 -28.13
C ARG A 537 -1.53 -31.20 -28.45
N ASP A 538 -2.73 -31.02 -27.90
CA ASP A 538 -3.88 -31.90 -28.15
C ASP A 538 -4.80 -31.43 -29.29
N GLU A 539 -4.45 -30.34 -30.00
CA GLU A 539 -5.15 -29.84 -31.20
C GLU A 539 -4.25 -29.77 -32.47
N VAL A 540 -3.34 -30.75 -32.66
CA VAL A 540 -2.65 -30.98 -33.94
C VAL A 540 -2.99 -32.34 -34.51
#